data_AF-A0A165VS43-F1
#
_entry.id   AF-A0A165VS43-F1
#
_cell.length_a   1.000
_cell.length_b   1.000
_cell.length_c   1.000
_cell.angle_alpha   90.00
_cell.angle_beta   90.00
_cell.angle_gamma   90.00
#
_symmetry.space_group_name_H-M   'P 1'
#
loop_
_entity.id
_entity.type
_entity.pdbx_description
1 polymer ?
#
loop_
_entity_poly.entity_id
_entity_poly.type
_entity_poly.pdbx_seq_one_letter_code
_entity_poly.pdbx_strand_id
1 'polypeptide(L)'
;DGGDHTVISYFAEVSDLVCMGGTIATDLGMALPLKFTGRARRWWLAEAESARVFMSLSWTNLAWAIRHSFLGPQWMEARRNEFESMRFRQSGHSSERPIAYIQRRIMYARMVLELQGEDLSPTTFMQNGPAEWNAILQVQFCASTHDLMLRARTSEQALLSFY
;
A
#
# COMPACT_ATOMS: atom_id res chain seq x y z
N ASP A 1 -16.73 0.99 0.43
CA ASP A 1 -17.80 0.24 1.16
C ASP A 1 -17.40 -0.11 2.60
N GLY A 2 -16.10 -0.24 2.88
CA GLY A 2 -15.58 -0.67 4.17
C GLY A 2 -15.27 -2.17 4.21
N GLY A 3 -15.02 -2.82 3.06
CA GLY A 3 -14.48 -4.18 3.01
C GLY A 3 -12.98 -4.20 3.26
N ASP A 4 -12.51 -5.11 4.11
CA ASP A 4 -11.11 -5.14 4.55
C ASP A 4 -10.13 -5.52 3.42
N HIS A 5 -10.59 -6.27 2.42
CA HIS A 5 -9.77 -6.72 1.28
C HIS A 5 -9.58 -5.66 0.19
N THR A 6 -10.40 -4.59 0.16
CA THR A 6 -10.35 -3.55 -0.89
C THR A 6 -9.60 -2.31 -0.44
N VAL A 7 -9.32 -2.18 0.86
CA VAL A 7 -8.66 -1.00 1.43
C VAL A 7 -7.29 -0.76 0.81
N ILE A 8 -6.47 -1.80 0.67
CA ILE A 8 -5.09 -1.64 0.17
C ILE A 8 -5.08 -1.16 -1.28
N SER A 9 -5.94 -1.74 -2.12
CA SER A 9 -6.13 -1.27 -3.50
C SER A 9 -6.66 0.15 -3.56
N TYR A 10 -7.65 0.49 -2.72
CA TYR A 10 -8.18 1.85 -2.62
C TYR A 10 -7.10 2.87 -2.26
N PHE A 11 -6.25 2.58 -1.27
CA PHE A 11 -5.13 3.47 -0.92
C PHE A 11 -4.12 3.60 -2.06
N ALA A 12 -3.79 2.49 -2.74
CA ALA A 12 -2.87 2.53 -3.87
C ALA A 12 -3.41 3.39 -5.04
N GLU A 13 -4.69 3.24 -5.37
CA GLU A 13 -5.36 4.02 -6.42
C GLU A 13 -5.41 5.52 -6.09
N VAL A 14 -5.75 5.87 -4.84
CA VAL A 14 -5.81 7.27 -4.42
C VAL A 14 -4.41 7.88 -4.36
N SER A 15 -3.40 7.14 -3.88
CA SER A 15 -2.02 7.60 -3.88
C SER A 15 -1.50 7.88 -5.28
N ASP A 16 -1.88 7.09 -6.30
CA ASP A 16 -1.52 7.34 -7.71
C ASP A 16 -2.07 8.68 -8.21
N LEU A 17 -3.32 9.01 -7.84
CA LEU A 17 -3.91 10.33 -8.15
C LEU A 17 -3.13 11.46 -7.46
N VAL A 18 -2.79 11.29 -6.18
CA VAL A 18 -2.05 12.31 -5.43
C VAL A 18 -0.64 12.53 -5.99
N CYS A 19 0.00 11.50 -6.53
CA CYS A 19 1.30 11.61 -7.20
C CYS A 19 1.28 12.54 -8.43
N MET A 20 0.11 12.83 -9.01
CA MET A 20 -0.02 13.84 -10.08
C MET A 20 0.23 15.28 -9.59
N GLY A 21 0.25 15.51 -8.28
CA GLY A 21 0.64 16.78 -7.66
C GLY A 21 -0.44 17.87 -7.69
N GLY A 22 -0.02 19.13 -7.53
CA GLY A 22 -0.93 20.29 -7.48
C GLY A 22 -1.85 20.27 -6.27
N THR A 23 -3.14 20.58 -6.48
CA THR A 23 -4.16 20.63 -5.41
C THR A 23 -4.87 19.30 -5.18
N ILE A 24 -4.50 18.24 -5.91
CA ILE A 24 -5.25 16.98 -5.94
C ILE A 24 -5.41 16.36 -4.55
N ALA A 25 -4.37 16.41 -3.71
CA ALA A 25 -4.47 15.92 -2.33
C ALA A 25 -5.57 16.65 -1.54
N THR A 26 -5.68 17.96 -1.66
CA THR A 26 -6.71 18.77 -1.01
C THR A 26 -8.10 18.45 -1.56
N ASP A 27 -8.22 18.41 -2.89
CA ASP A 27 -9.50 18.17 -3.57
C ASP A 27 -10.06 16.78 -3.23
N LEU A 28 -9.18 15.77 -3.15
CA LEU A 28 -9.56 14.41 -2.77
C LEU A 28 -9.99 14.28 -1.31
N GLY A 29 -9.40 15.05 -0.39
CA GLY A 29 -9.84 15.09 1.01
C GLY A 29 -11.32 15.47 1.14
N MET A 30 -11.80 16.40 0.31
CA MET A 30 -13.19 16.81 0.27
C MET A 30 -14.08 15.83 -0.52
N ALA A 31 -13.60 15.34 -1.66
CA ALA A 31 -14.44 14.60 -2.61
C ALA A 31 -14.63 13.12 -2.25
N LEU A 32 -13.61 12.45 -1.73
CA LEU A 32 -13.64 11.00 -1.47
C LEU A 32 -14.73 10.58 -0.48
N PRO A 33 -14.99 11.29 0.64
CA PRO A 33 -16.06 10.92 1.56
C PRO A 33 -17.46 10.89 0.92
N LEU A 34 -17.68 11.67 -0.15
CA LEU A 34 -18.95 11.67 -0.88
C LEU A 34 -19.21 10.32 -1.57
N LYS A 35 -18.15 9.59 -1.91
CA LYS A 35 -18.18 8.26 -2.53
C LYS A 35 -18.24 7.12 -1.51
N PHE A 36 -18.15 7.41 -0.21
CA PHE A 36 -18.29 6.37 0.79
C PHE A 36 -19.69 5.76 0.76
N THR A 37 -19.71 4.44 0.85
CA THR A 37 -20.90 3.59 0.94
C THR A 37 -20.75 2.61 2.12
N GLY A 38 -21.83 1.95 2.52
CA GLY A 38 -21.78 0.87 3.50
C GLY A 38 -21.24 1.30 4.88
N ARG A 39 -20.30 0.50 5.42
CA ARG A 39 -19.71 0.72 6.75
C ARG A 39 -18.91 2.02 6.80
N ALA A 40 -18.16 2.32 5.74
CA ALA A 40 -17.39 3.57 5.64
C ALA A 40 -18.29 4.81 5.68
N ARG A 41 -19.46 4.76 5.03
CA ARG A 41 -20.40 5.89 5.05
C ARG A 41 -21.01 6.10 6.44
N ARG A 42 -21.40 5.01 7.11
CA ARG A 42 -21.94 5.09 8.47
C ARG A 42 -20.92 5.65 9.46
N TRP A 43 -19.67 5.19 9.38
CA TRP A 43 -18.57 5.77 10.17
C TRP A 43 -18.43 7.27 9.91
N TRP A 44 -18.31 7.68 8.65
CA TRP A 44 -18.17 9.10 8.30
C TRP A 44 -19.34 9.96 8.80
N LEU A 45 -20.57 9.45 8.76
CA LEU A 45 -21.74 10.20 9.25
C LEU A 45 -21.83 10.26 10.77
N ALA A 46 -21.23 9.31 11.48
CA ALA A 46 -21.19 9.27 12.94
C ALA A 46 -20.07 10.15 13.54
N GLU A 47 -19.09 10.55 12.73
CA GLU A 47 -17.98 11.40 13.15
C GLU A 47 -18.42 12.83 13.49
N ALA A 48 -17.71 13.44 14.44
CA ALA A 48 -17.94 14.82 14.83
C ALA A 48 -17.69 15.77 13.65
N GLU A 49 -18.44 16.87 13.58
CA GLU A 49 -18.29 17.84 12.49
C GLU A 49 -16.85 18.38 12.37
N SER A 50 -16.23 18.73 13.50
CA SER A 50 -14.83 19.19 13.54
C SER A 50 -13.86 18.14 13.01
N ALA A 51 -14.08 16.85 13.31
CA ALA A 51 -13.27 15.76 12.80
C ALA A 51 -13.42 15.63 11.28
N ARG A 52 -14.64 15.72 10.76
CA ARG A 52 -14.90 15.69 9.30
C ARG A 52 -14.25 16.86 8.58
N VAL A 53 -14.32 18.07 9.15
CA VAL A 53 -13.63 19.24 8.61
C VAL A 53 -12.12 19.00 8.52
N PHE A 54 -11.51 18.51 9.61
CA PHE A 54 -10.08 18.19 9.64
C PHE A 54 -9.69 17.13 8.60
N MET A 55 -10.46 16.03 8.54
CA MET A 55 -10.25 14.95 7.57
C MET A 55 -10.36 15.44 6.13
N SER A 56 -11.26 16.38 5.86
CA SER A 56 -11.47 16.92 4.51
C SER A 56 -10.41 17.92 4.05
N LEU A 57 -9.49 18.37 4.90
CA LEU A 57 -8.42 19.32 4.52
C LEU A 57 -7.42 18.73 3.52
N SER A 58 -7.19 17.42 3.56
CA SER A 58 -6.29 16.75 2.61
C SER A 58 -6.50 15.25 2.63
N TRP A 59 -6.09 14.59 1.55
CA TRP A 59 -5.97 13.14 1.49
C TRP A 59 -5.12 12.60 2.64
N THR A 60 -4.02 13.27 3.00
CA THR A 60 -3.16 12.84 4.12
C THR A 60 -3.95 12.73 5.43
N ASN A 61 -4.77 13.73 5.74
CA ASN A 61 -5.61 13.72 6.96
C ASN A 61 -6.69 12.63 6.89
N LEU A 62 -7.36 12.50 5.73
CA LEU A 62 -8.38 11.49 5.53
C LEU A 62 -7.79 10.07 5.61
N ALA A 63 -6.66 9.83 4.97
CA ALA A 63 -5.92 8.58 4.98
C ALA A 63 -5.50 8.19 6.40
N TRP A 64 -4.99 9.15 7.18
CA TRP A 64 -4.69 8.97 8.59
C TRP A 64 -5.94 8.55 9.37
N ALA A 65 -7.05 9.28 9.26
CA ALA A 65 -8.28 8.95 9.99
C ALA A 65 -8.87 7.60 9.57
N ILE A 66 -8.77 7.24 8.29
CA ILE A 66 -9.18 5.91 7.84
C ILE A 66 -8.34 4.82 8.53
N ARG A 67 -7.00 4.99 8.61
CA ARG A 67 -6.13 4.02 9.27
C ARG A 67 -6.40 3.91 10.77
N HIS A 68 -6.45 5.03 11.48
CA HIS A 68 -6.43 5.02 12.95
C HIS A 68 -7.81 5.02 13.59
N SER A 69 -8.84 5.57 12.93
CA SER A 69 -10.20 5.64 13.47
C SER A 69 -11.13 4.62 12.83
N PHE A 70 -11.16 4.54 11.49
CA PHE A 70 -12.09 3.64 10.80
C PHE A 70 -11.68 2.18 10.87
N LEU A 71 -10.43 1.88 10.51
CA LEU A 71 -9.87 0.53 10.52
C LEU A 71 -9.38 0.16 11.92
N GLY A 72 -8.70 1.11 12.57
CA GLY A 72 -8.24 1.01 13.93
C GLY A 72 -6.90 0.27 14.07
N PRO A 73 -6.29 0.34 15.27
CA PRO A 73 -4.94 -0.16 15.52
C PRO A 73 -4.82 -1.67 15.33
N GLN A 74 -5.86 -2.44 15.70
CA GLN A 74 -5.84 -3.88 15.60
C GLN A 74 -5.79 -4.37 14.14
N TRP A 75 -6.50 -3.68 13.25
CA TRP A 75 -6.45 -3.96 11.81
C TRP A 75 -5.09 -3.59 11.21
N MET A 76 -4.54 -2.42 11.59
CA MET A 76 -3.20 -2.00 11.15
C MET A 76 -2.13 -3.00 11.57
N GLU A 77 -2.20 -3.48 12.81
CA GLU A 77 -1.29 -4.50 13.33
C GLU A 77 -1.45 -5.83 12.59
N ALA A 78 -2.68 -6.28 12.30
CA ALA A 78 -2.91 -7.47 11.51
C ALA A 78 -2.33 -7.35 10.10
N ARG A 79 -2.44 -6.19 9.44
CA ARG A 79 -1.82 -5.94 8.13
C ARG A 79 -0.30 -5.84 8.18
N ARG A 80 0.28 -5.31 9.27
CA ARG A 80 1.73 -5.30 9.48
C ARG A 80 2.28 -6.71 9.59
N ASN A 81 1.65 -7.54 10.43
CA ASN A 81 2.00 -8.96 10.55
C ASN A 81 1.83 -9.72 9.23
N GLU A 82 0.78 -9.41 8.45
CA GLU A 82 0.60 -9.97 7.12
C GLU A 82 1.74 -9.56 6.17
N PHE A 83 2.12 -8.28 6.15
CA PHE A 83 3.24 -7.77 5.35
C PHE A 83 4.56 -8.46 5.71
N GLU A 84 4.86 -8.60 7.00
CA GLU A 84 6.10 -9.21 7.48
C GLU A 84 6.18 -10.71 7.17
N SER A 85 5.04 -11.39 7.16
CA SER A 85 4.93 -12.84 6.91
C SER A 85 4.67 -13.20 5.43
N MET A 86 4.57 -12.22 4.54
CA MET A 86 4.32 -12.49 3.12
C MET A 86 5.40 -13.35 2.50
N ARG A 87 4.97 -14.35 1.72
CA ARG A 87 5.85 -15.23 0.96
C ARG A 87 5.47 -15.25 -0.50
N PHE A 88 6.48 -15.42 -1.35
CA PHE A 88 6.28 -15.70 -2.75
C PHE A 88 5.48 -17.00 -2.91
N ARG A 89 4.44 -16.98 -3.75
CA ARG A 89 3.55 -18.12 -3.99
C ARG A 89 2.92 -18.74 -2.74
N GLN A 90 2.63 -17.91 -1.73
CA GLN A 90 1.83 -18.33 -0.58
C GLN A 90 0.42 -18.80 -0.98
N SER A 91 -0.32 -19.40 -0.05
CA SER A 91 -1.72 -19.73 -0.25
C SER A 91 -2.53 -18.51 -0.71
N GLY A 92 -3.36 -18.68 -1.74
CA GLY A 92 -4.08 -17.59 -2.44
C GLY A 92 -3.28 -16.90 -3.54
N HIS A 93 -1.97 -17.14 -3.63
CA HIS A 93 -1.05 -16.55 -4.60
C HIS A 93 -0.17 -17.61 -5.30
N SER A 94 -0.61 -18.88 -5.37
CA SER A 94 0.25 -20.00 -5.80
C SER A 94 0.86 -19.86 -7.21
N SER A 95 0.18 -19.16 -8.13
CA SER A 95 0.67 -18.88 -9.49
C SER A 95 1.32 -17.50 -9.62
N GLU A 96 1.62 -16.82 -8.52
CA GLU A 96 2.22 -15.50 -8.51
C GLU A 96 3.58 -15.50 -9.20
N ARG A 97 3.82 -14.45 -9.99
CA ARG A 97 5.09 -14.18 -10.67
C ARG A 97 5.97 -13.28 -9.80
N PRO A 98 7.31 -13.31 -9.93
CA PRO A 98 8.20 -12.49 -9.10
C PRO A 98 7.84 -11.01 -9.08
N ILE A 99 7.51 -10.45 -10.24
CA ILE A 99 7.08 -9.05 -10.36
C ILE A 99 5.77 -8.76 -9.61
N ALA A 100 4.80 -9.68 -9.66
CA ALA A 100 3.51 -9.53 -8.99
C ALA A 100 3.66 -9.59 -7.46
N TYR A 101 4.55 -10.46 -6.97
CA TYR A 101 4.90 -10.52 -5.55
C TYR A 101 5.51 -9.21 -5.05
N ILE A 102 6.47 -8.65 -5.79
CA ILE A 102 7.12 -7.38 -5.42
C ILE A 102 6.09 -6.25 -5.42
N GLN A 103 5.21 -6.18 -6.42
CA GLN A 103 4.11 -5.22 -6.46
C GLN A 103 3.17 -5.36 -5.26
N ARG A 104 2.78 -6.59 -4.90
CA ARG A 104 1.95 -6.85 -3.72
C ARG A 104 2.62 -6.34 -2.45
N ARG A 105 3.91 -6.60 -2.27
CA ARG A 105 4.67 -6.08 -1.11
C ARG A 105 4.76 -4.56 -1.08
N ILE A 106 4.99 -3.91 -2.22
CA ILE A 106 5.02 -2.44 -2.31
C ILE A 106 3.67 -1.84 -1.87
N MET A 107 2.55 -2.37 -2.36
CA MET A 107 1.22 -1.87 -2.01
C MET A 107 0.95 -1.98 -0.50
N TYR A 108 1.31 -3.11 0.11
CA TYR A 108 1.15 -3.29 1.55
C TYR A 108 2.07 -2.37 2.35
N ALA A 109 3.35 -2.27 1.97
CA ALA A 109 4.31 -1.39 2.65
C ALA A 109 3.82 0.07 2.67
N ARG A 110 3.33 0.59 1.55
CA ARG A 110 2.74 1.94 1.47
C ARG A 110 1.54 2.12 2.41
N MET A 111 0.74 1.08 2.61
CA MET A 111 -0.39 1.11 3.54
C MET A 111 0.06 1.10 5.00
N VAL A 112 0.93 0.15 5.39
CA VAL A 112 1.26 -0.15 6.80
C VAL A 112 2.39 0.70 7.38
N LEU A 113 3.24 1.27 6.52
CA LEU A 113 4.30 2.19 6.93
C LEU A 113 3.83 3.65 6.92
N GLU A 114 2.61 3.91 6.47
CA GLU A 114 1.98 5.24 6.48
C GLU A 114 2.69 6.31 5.63
N LEU A 115 3.62 5.89 4.77
CA LEU A 115 4.44 6.79 3.98
C LEU A 115 3.65 7.32 2.78
N GLN A 116 3.34 8.62 2.80
CA GLN A 116 2.75 9.33 1.67
C GLN A 116 3.86 10.09 0.94
N GLY A 117 4.13 9.73 -0.32
CA GLY A 117 4.98 10.53 -1.21
C GLY A 117 6.50 10.40 -1.03
N GLU A 118 6.99 9.61 -0.07
CA GLU A 118 8.43 9.30 0.03
C GLU A 118 8.80 8.06 -0.78
N ASP A 119 9.94 8.12 -1.47
CA ASP A 119 10.56 6.96 -2.09
C ASP A 119 11.06 6.01 -1.00
N LEU A 120 10.23 5.02 -0.70
CA LEU A 120 10.62 3.90 0.13
C LEU A 120 11.84 3.20 -0.45
N SER A 121 12.84 2.96 0.41
CA SER A 121 13.99 2.15 0.03
C SER A 121 13.52 0.80 -0.50
N PRO A 122 13.98 0.37 -1.69
CA PRO A 122 13.69 -0.95 -2.23
C PRO A 122 13.95 -2.09 -1.25
N THR A 123 14.92 -1.91 -0.34
CA THR A 123 15.23 -2.91 0.69
C THR A 123 14.07 -3.12 1.66
N THR A 124 13.31 -2.09 2.00
CA THR A 124 12.14 -2.17 2.88
C THR A 124 11.07 -3.09 2.30
N PHE A 125 10.83 -3.02 0.98
CA PHE A 125 9.85 -3.89 0.33
C PHE A 125 10.27 -5.34 0.32
N MET A 126 11.57 -5.61 0.32
CA MET A 126 12.15 -6.96 0.18
C MET A 126 12.61 -7.57 1.51
N GLN A 127 12.38 -6.90 2.65
CA GLN A 127 12.61 -7.49 3.96
C GLN A 127 11.84 -8.81 4.10
N ASN A 128 12.50 -9.89 4.53
CA ASN A 128 11.93 -11.23 4.63
C ASN A 128 11.41 -11.81 3.29
N GLY A 129 11.86 -11.26 2.15
CA GLY A 129 11.63 -11.86 0.84
C GLY A 129 12.49 -13.11 0.60
N PRO A 130 12.34 -13.77 -0.57
CA PRO A 130 13.20 -14.90 -0.95
C PRO A 130 14.68 -14.54 -0.89
N ALA A 131 15.44 -15.24 -0.06
CA ALA A 131 16.86 -14.95 0.15
C ALA A 131 17.68 -15.19 -1.12
N GLU A 132 17.26 -16.16 -1.92
CA GLU A 132 17.85 -16.55 -3.19
C GLU A 132 17.82 -15.41 -4.22
N TRP A 133 16.84 -14.51 -4.12
CA TRP A 133 16.69 -13.39 -5.05
C TRP A 133 17.67 -12.25 -4.79
N ASN A 134 18.29 -12.19 -3.59
CA ASN A 134 19.19 -11.08 -3.23
C ASN A 134 20.39 -10.96 -4.17
N ALA A 135 20.93 -12.09 -4.63
CA ALA A 135 22.07 -12.11 -5.55
C ALA A 135 21.71 -11.59 -6.96
N ILE A 136 20.46 -11.79 -7.39
CA ILE A 136 19.97 -11.42 -8.72
C ILE A 136 19.45 -9.98 -8.73
N LEU A 137 18.57 -9.64 -7.79
CA LEU A 137 17.96 -8.31 -7.73
C LEU A 137 18.95 -7.26 -7.24
N GLN A 138 19.86 -7.64 -6.34
CA GLN A 138 20.80 -6.76 -5.67
C GLN A 138 20.10 -5.49 -5.17
N VAL A 139 19.06 -5.69 -4.37
CA VAL A 139 18.08 -4.68 -3.95
C VAL A 139 18.74 -3.46 -3.30
N GLN A 140 19.85 -3.67 -2.59
CA GLN A 140 20.65 -2.61 -1.96
C GLN A 140 21.24 -1.60 -2.94
N PHE A 141 21.38 -1.96 -4.22
CA PHE A 141 21.86 -1.08 -5.28
C PHE A 141 20.72 -0.52 -6.13
N CYS A 142 19.46 -0.80 -5.78
CA CYS A 142 18.32 -0.20 -6.46
C CYS A 142 18.11 1.22 -5.95
N ALA A 143 18.23 2.21 -6.84
CA ALA A 143 18.07 3.62 -6.47
C ALA A 143 16.60 4.01 -6.23
N SER A 144 15.65 3.24 -6.75
CA SER A 144 14.22 3.53 -6.65
C SER A 144 13.38 2.27 -6.76
N THR A 145 12.09 2.40 -6.43
CA THR A 145 11.08 1.37 -6.70
C THR A 145 11.06 0.97 -8.18
N HIS A 146 11.27 1.93 -9.08
CA HIS A 146 11.30 1.68 -10.52
C HIS A 146 12.46 0.76 -10.93
N ASP A 147 13.67 0.99 -10.40
CA ASP A 147 14.83 0.13 -10.68
C ASP A 147 14.60 -1.31 -10.20
N LEU A 148 14.09 -1.48 -8.98
CA LEU A 148 13.73 -2.80 -8.46
C LEU A 148 12.72 -3.52 -9.38
N MET A 149 11.68 -2.81 -9.81
CA MET A 149 10.65 -3.35 -10.71
C MET A 149 11.22 -3.72 -12.08
N LEU A 150 12.13 -2.91 -12.62
CA LEU A 150 12.80 -3.18 -13.88
C LEU A 150 13.67 -4.44 -13.78
N ARG A 151 14.50 -4.56 -12.74
CA ARG A 151 15.34 -5.75 -12.51
C ARG A 151 14.51 -7.01 -12.31
N ALA A 152 13.43 -6.93 -11.52
CA ALA A 152 12.52 -8.05 -11.34
C ALA A 152 11.91 -8.54 -12.67
N ARG A 153 11.59 -7.61 -13.56
CA ARG A 153 11.06 -7.93 -14.90
C ARG A 153 12.13 -8.52 -15.81
N THR A 154 13.32 -7.96 -15.85
CA THR A 154 14.39 -8.42 -16.76
C THR A 154 15.02 -9.74 -16.31
N SER A 155 15.03 -10.04 -15.01
CA SER A 155 15.59 -11.25 -14.44
C SER A 155 14.55 -12.32 -14.09
N GLU A 156 13.31 -12.19 -14.57
CA GLU A 156 12.17 -12.98 -14.12
C GLU A 156 12.38 -14.50 -14.24
N GLN A 157 12.95 -14.97 -15.35
CA GLN A 157 13.24 -16.40 -15.55
C GLN A 157 14.27 -16.93 -14.54
N ALA A 158 15.29 -16.12 -14.22
CA ALA A 158 16.31 -16.49 -13.25
C ALA A 158 15.77 -16.49 -11.81
N LEU A 159 14.82 -15.60 -11.49
CA LEU A 159 14.13 -15.61 -10.20
C LEU A 159 13.23 -16.83 -10.04
N LEU A 160 12.65 -17.30 -11.15
CA LEU A 160 11.79 -18.49 -11.19
C LEU A 160 12.58 -19.79 -11.12
N SER A 161 13.86 -19.85 -11.51
CA SER A 161 14.62 -21.10 -11.51
C SER A 161 14.89 -21.69 -10.11
N PHE A 162 14.52 -20.98 -9.05
CA PHE A 162 14.57 -21.47 -7.67
C PHE A 162 13.31 -22.25 -7.24
N TYR A 163 12.27 -22.34 -8.09
CA TYR A 163 10.96 -22.91 -7.75
C TYR A 163 10.33 -23.72 -8.90
#